data_AF-A0A7D3XZE7-F1
#
_entry.id   AF-A0A7D3XZE7-F1
#
_cell.length_a   1.000
_cell.length_b   1.000
_cell.length_c   1.000
_cell.angle_alpha   90.00
_cell.angle_beta   90.00
_cell.angle_gamma   90.00
#
_symmetry.space_group_name_H-M   'P 1'
#
loop_
_entity.id
_entity.type
_entity.pdbx_description
1 polymer ?
#
loop_
_entity_poly.entity_id
_entity_poly.type
_entity_poly.pdbx_seq_one_letter_code
_entity_poly.pdbx_strand_id
1 'polypeptide(L)'
;MTPTRRRYLRWVGGATAGGLACLAGCASTPEGLPGSDGNDSDAGGTRPEGTGGPGVSIVATDGDVDFPVRPSVAVTREAATTDHPPQLRTTLTNTGDERVRVGEGRAVHFEYVSDGDNALVCLPADGEYPAEPDCWRLTDAIATTEEYRTFALDPGESSERLVDLYATPGEDACLPVGEYRFETTVSVVADDAEPRSSAAWGFSVVLE
;
A
#
# COMPACT_ATOMS: atom_id res chain seq x y z
N MET A 1 -18.02 29.77 -31.47
CA MET A 1 -19.30 29.17 -31.00
C MET A 1 -19.89 28.36 -32.14
N THR A 2 -19.83 27.04 -32.03
CA THR A 2 -20.19 26.09 -33.09
C THR A 2 -21.29 25.20 -32.54
N PRO A 3 -22.47 25.09 -33.17
CA PRO A 3 -23.60 24.40 -32.57
C PRO A 3 -23.57 22.88 -32.82
N THR A 4 -23.70 22.15 -31.70
CA THR A 4 -24.56 20.99 -31.42
C THR A 4 -24.86 19.97 -32.53
N ARG A 5 -24.53 18.69 -32.29
CA ARG A 5 -25.45 17.55 -32.56
C ARG A 5 -25.29 16.42 -31.54
N ARG A 6 -26.27 16.31 -30.64
CA ARG A 6 -26.53 15.12 -29.79
C ARG A 6 -27.08 13.99 -30.66
N ARG A 7 -26.56 12.77 -30.48
CA ARG A 7 -27.09 11.56 -31.12
C ARG A 7 -27.54 10.60 -30.01
N TYR A 8 -28.85 10.55 -29.80
CA TYR A 8 -29.51 9.52 -29.01
C TYR A 8 -29.67 8.27 -29.86
N LEU A 9 -29.23 7.11 -29.37
CA LEU A 9 -29.68 5.81 -29.85
C LEU A 9 -30.44 5.12 -28.73
N ARG A 10 -31.77 5.24 -28.81
CA ARG A 10 -32.71 4.26 -28.27
C ARG A 10 -32.75 3.10 -29.27
N TRP A 11 -32.55 1.87 -28.81
CA TRP A 11 -33.12 0.72 -29.48
C TRP A 11 -33.85 -0.16 -28.47
N VAL A 12 -34.93 -0.74 -28.99
CA VAL A 12 -36.07 -1.31 -28.28
C VAL A 12 -36.09 -2.80 -28.55
N GLY A 13 -36.39 -3.59 -27.52
CA GLY A 13 -37.31 -4.72 -27.68
C GLY A 13 -36.70 -6.11 -27.58
N GLY A 14 -37.45 -6.98 -26.88
CA GLY A 14 -37.32 -8.43 -27.03
C GLY A 14 -37.60 -9.22 -25.74
N ALA A 15 -38.86 -9.33 -25.33
CA ALA A 15 -39.30 -10.29 -24.33
C ALA A 15 -39.21 -11.74 -24.87
N THR A 16 -38.97 -12.73 -24.01
CA THR A 16 -39.88 -13.89 -23.79
C THR A 16 -39.28 -14.96 -22.85
N ALA A 17 -40.11 -15.32 -21.86
CA ALA A 17 -40.50 -16.67 -21.43
C ALA A 17 -39.46 -17.75 -21.07
N GLY A 18 -39.59 -18.22 -19.81
CA GLY A 18 -39.95 -19.62 -19.55
C GLY A 18 -38.82 -20.56 -19.13
N GLY A 19 -38.96 -21.19 -17.96
CA GLY A 19 -38.16 -22.37 -17.64
C GLY A 19 -38.02 -22.67 -16.15
N LEU A 20 -39.10 -23.11 -15.51
CA LEU A 20 -39.05 -23.91 -14.28
C LEU A 20 -38.44 -25.28 -14.58
N ALA A 21 -37.42 -25.70 -13.81
CA ALA A 21 -37.08 -27.11 -13.62
C ALA A 21 -36.39 -27.31 -12.26
N CYS A 22 -37.15 -27.83 -11.29
CA CYS A 22 -36.63 -28.50 -10.10
C CYS A 22 -36.22 -29.92 -10.49
N LEU A 23 -35.03 -30.41 -10.07
CA LEU A 23 -34.83 -31.83 -9.78
C LEU A 23 -33.78 -32.00 -8.66
N ALA A 24 -34.15 -32.88 -7.74
CA ALA A 24 -33.43 -33.27 -6.54
C ALA A 24 -32.27 -34.23 -6.85
N GLY A 25 -31.24 -34.21 -5.99
CA GLY A 25 -30.17 -35.21 -5.95
C GLY A 25 -29.83 -35.52 -4.50
N CYS A 26 -30.15 -36.74 -4.08
CA CYS A 26 -30.10 -37.24 -2.72
C CYS A 26 -28.68 -37.52 -2.19
N ALA A 27 -28.61 -37.56 -0.86
CA ALA A 27 -27.47 -37.87 -0.02
C ALA A 27 -26.86 -39.27 -0.21
N SER A 28 -25.58 -39.39 0.13
CA SER A 28 -24.99 -40.64 0.62
C SER A 28 -23.76 -40.35 1.49
N THR A 29 -23.96 -40.47 2.80
CA THR A 29 -22.97 -40.66 3.86
C THR A 29 -22.42 -42.09 3.85
N PRO A 30 -21.16 -42.29 4.24
CA PRO A 30 -20.81 -43.46 5.04
C PRO A 30 -20.12 -43.06 6.36
N GLU A 31 -20.66 -43.59 7.46
CA GLU A 31 -20.09 -43.61 8.80
C GLU A 31 -18.91 -44.61 8.88
N GLY A 32 -17.86 -44.31 9.66
CA GLY A 32 -17.03 -45.37 10.26
C GLY A 32 -15.55 -45.12 10.62
N LEU A 33 -15.31 -44.48 11.79
CA LEU A 33 -14.25 -44.75 12.81
C LEU A 33 -12.75 -44.50 12.52
N PRO A 34 -11.87 -44.43 13.54
CA PRO A 34 -11.87 -43.65 14.78
C PRO A 34 -10.63 -42.70 14.89
N GLY A 35 -10.64 -41.84 15.90
CA GLY A 35 -9.71 -40.72 16.10
C GLY A 35 -8.22 -41.06 16.09
N SER A 36 -7.47 -40.16 15.45
CA SER A 36 -6.04 -40.00 15.66
C SER A 36 -5.86 -38.63 16.31
N ASP A 37 -5.53 -38.64 17.60
CA ASP A 37 -5.08 -37.47 18.35
C ASP A 37 -3.74 -37.00 17.78
N GLY A 38 -3.82 -36.21 16.71
CA GLY A 38 -2.74 -35.38 16.21
C GLY A 38 -2.63 -34.15 17.10
N ASN A 39 -1.89 -34.27 18.19
CA ASN A 39 -1.36 -33.12 18.89
C ASN A 39 -0.30 -32.47 17.97
N ASP A 40 -0.75 -31.66 17.02
CA ASP A 40 0.10 -30.69 16.33
C ASP A 40 0.50 -29.65 17.36
N SER A 41 1.62 -29.93 18.03
CA SER A 41 2.40 -28.92 18.69
C SER A 41 3.01 -28.08 17.59
N ASP A 42 2.36 -26.96 17.27
CA ASP A 42 2.91 -25.98 16.34
C ASP A 42 4.33 -25.60 16.79
N ALA A 43 5.27 -26.04 15.97
CA ALA A 43 6.67 -25.82 16.13
C ALA A 43 6.98 -24.36 15.83
N GLY A 44 7.31 -23.60 16.89
CA GLY A 44 8.28 -22.50 16.88
C GLY A 44 8.23 -21.52 15.71
N GLY A 45 7.31 -20.56 15.77
CA GLY A 45 7.53 -19.27 15.12
C GLY A 45 8.45 -18.40 15.98
N THR A 46 9.45 -17.75 15.37
CA THR A 46 10.27 -16.69 16.01
C THR A 46 9.49 -15.39 16.24
N ARG A 47 8.17 -15.41 16.02
CA ARG A 47 7.31 -14.25 16.11
C ARG A 47 7.09 -13.90 17.59
N PRO A 48 7.42 -12.67 18.03
CA PRO A 48 7.18 -12.24 19.39
C PRO A 48 5.71 -12.44 19.79
N GLU A 49 5.46 -12.90 21.02
CA GLU A 49 4.11 -12.98 21.55
C GLU A 49 3.51 -11.56 21.68
N GLY A 50 2.25 -11.38 21.26
CA GLY A 50 1.55 -10.09 21.34
C GLY A 50 1.46 -9.29 20.02
N THR A 51 1.85 -9.87 18.88
CA THR A 51 1.86 -9.15 17.59
C THR A 51 0.51 -9.00 16.89
N GLY A 52 -0.60 -9.57 17.41
CA GLY A 52 -2.00 -9.31 17.00
C GLY A 52 -2.41 -9.45 15.51
N GLY A 53 -1.76 -8.73 14.60
CA GLY A 53 -1.93 -8.73 13.16
C GLY A 53 -0.71 -9.20 12.37
N PRO A 54 -0.78 -9.13 11.02
CA PRO A 54 0.25 -9.64 10.10
C PRO A 54 1.56 -8.84 10.15
N GLY A 55 2.64 -9.50 9.74
CA GLY A 55 4.00 -8.96 9.69
C GLY A 55 4.30 -8.49 8.28
N VAL A 56 5.02 -7.38 8.15
CA VAL A 56 5.38 -6.78 6.87
C VAL A 56 6.78 -7.20 6.44
N SER A 57 6.92 -7.65 5.19
CA SER A 57 8.20 -7.89 4.54
C SER A 57 8.28 -7.17 3.20
N ILE A 58 9.47 -6.72 2.80
CA ILE A 58 9.69 -6.16 1.45
C ILE A 58 10.08 -7.30 0.54
N VAL A 59 9.27 -7.58 -0.49
CA VAL A 59 9.50 -8.70 -1.41
C VAL A 59 10.06 -8.26 -2.76
N ALA A 60 9.85 -6.99 -3.14
CA ALA A 60 10.42 -6.42 -4.35
C ALA A 60 10.68 -4.93 -4.18
N THR A 61 11.71 -4.43 -4.85
CA THR A 61 11.94 -3.01 -5.10
C THR A 61 12.23 -2.84 -6.57
N ASP A 62 11.77 -1.73 -7.16
CA ASP A 62 12.28 -1.33 -8.46
C ASP A 62 13.80 -1.15 -8.33
N GLY A 63 14.52 -1.71 -9.28
CA GLY A 63 15.98 -1.69 -9.29
C GLY A 63 16.55 -0.29 -9.51
N ASP A 64 17.85 -0.25 -9.80
CA ASP A 64 18.53 1.02 -10.06
C ASP A 64 17.92 1.73 -11.27
N VAL A 65 17.21 2.82 -10.99
CA VAL A 65 16.75 3.78 -11.99
C VAL A 65 17.93 4.64 -12.41
N ASP A 66 18.10 4.86 -13.72
CA ASP A 66 19.11 5.79 -14.26
C ASP A 66 18.67 7.23 -13.97
N PHE A 67 18.80 7.61 -12.70
CA PHE A 67 18.30 8.85 -12.12
C PHE A 67 19.24 9.28 -10.98
N PRO A 68 19.55 10.58 -10.81
CA PRO A 68 20.55 11.03 -9.84
C PRO A 68 20.16 10.78 -8.38
N VAL A 69 18.87 10.62 -8.10
CA VAL A 69 18.36 10.29 -6.75
C VAL A 69 18.02 8.80 -6.69
N ARG A 70 18.70 8.08 -5.81
CA ARG A 70 18.47 6.65 -5.58
C ARG A 70 17.58 6.44 -4.36
N PRO A 71 16.32 6.02 -4.54
CA PRO A 71 15.45 5.60 -3.46
C PRO A 71 15.79 4.21 -2.93
N SER A 72 15.46 3.98 -1.66
CA SER A 72 15.52 2.69 -1.01
C SER A 72 14.52 2.63 0.14
N VAL A 73 14.12 1.42 0.54
CA VAL A 73 13.18 1.17 1.62
C VAL A 73 13.65 0.02 2.49
N ALA A 74 13.40 0.09 3.80
CA ALA A 74 13.70 -0.95 4.76
C ALA A 74 12.60 -1.06 5.82
N VAL A 75 12.31 -2.28 6.28
CA VAL A 75 11.42 -2.48 7.43
C VAL A 75 12.12 -2.04 8.71
N THR A 76 11.45 -1.27 9.56
CA THR A 76 11.95 -0.88 10.89
C THR A 76 11.14 -1.49 12.02
N ARG A 77 9.84 -1.70 11.81
CA ARG A 77 8.97 -2.48 12.69
C ARG A 77 8.18 -3.44 11.82
N GLU A 78 8.44 -4.72 12.02
CA GLU A 78 7.85 -5.79 11.20
C GLU A 78 6.37 -5.98 11.48
N ALA A 79 5.96 -5.97 12.74
CA ALA A 79 4.59 -6.32 13.11
C ALA A 79 3.82 -5.14 13.70
N ALA A 80 2.51 -5.17 13.46
CA ALA A 80 1.57 -4.43 14.27
C ALA A 80 1.64 -4.89 15.74
N THR A 81 1.34 -3.99 16.67
CA THR A 81 1.09 -4.30 18.08
C THR A 81 -0.04 -3.42 18.58
N THR A 82 -0.40 -3.49 19.86
CA THR A 82 -1.33 -2.54 20.47
C THR A 82 -0.86 -1.10 20.42
N ASP A 83 0.46 -0.90 20.44
CA ASP A 83 1.06 0.42 20.61
C ASP A 83 1.41 1.08 19.27
N HIS A 84 1.59 0.29 18.21
CA HIS A 84 2.00 0.81 16.92
C HIS A 84 1.70 -0.09 15.71
N PRO A 85 1.54 0.52 14.52
CA PRO A 85 1.48 -0.20 13.24
C PRO A 85 2.88 -0.68 12.79
N PRO A 86 2.95 -1.53 11.75
CA PRO A 86 4.19 -1.80 11.02
C PRO A 86 4.79 -0.51 10.48
N GLN A 87 6.12 -0.46 10.39
CA GLN A 87 6.85 0.75 9.97
C GLN A 87 7.95 0.43 8.98
N LEU A 88 8.08 1.32 8.00
CA LEU A 88 9.11 1.35 6.99
C LEU A 88 9.95 2.63 7.11
N ARG A 89 11.23 2.53 6.80
CA ARG A 89 12.13 3.67 6.56
C ARG A 89 12.33 3.83 5.07
N THR A 90 12.09 5.03 4.57
CA THR A 90 12.42 5.43 3.20
C THR A 90 13.67 6.29 3.22
N THR A 91 14.60 6.02 2.30
CA THR A 91 15.85 6.77 2.18
C THR A 91 16.04 7.19 0.73
N LEU A 92 16.24 8.48 0.49
CA LEU A 92 16.57 9.07 -0.81
C LEU A 92 18.01 9.56 -0.77
N THR A 93 18.86 9.06 -1.65
CA THR A 93 20.28 9.45 -1.70
C THR A 93 20.61 10.11 -3.03
N ASN A 94 21.23 11.28 -3.01
CA ASN A 94 21.79 11.86 -4.23
C ASN A 94 23.10 11.15 -4.58
N THR A 95 23.09 10.37 -5.64
CA THR A 95 24.24 9.60 -6.13
C THR A 95 24.99 10.31 -7.27
N GLY A 96 24.50 11.48 -7.70
CA GLY A 96 25.17 12.34 -8.66
C GLY A 96 26.21 13.25 -8.01
N ASP A 97 26.92 13.98 -8.87
CA ASP A 97 28.02 14.88 -8.48
C ASP A 97 27.57 16.35 -8.25
N GLU A 98 26.29 16.65 -8.46
CA GLU A 98 25.73 17.99 -8.30
C GLU A 98 24.63 18.00 -7.25
N ARG A 99 24.46 19.14 -6.55
CA ARG A 99 23.31 19.32 -5.65
C ARG A 99 22.02 19.26 -6.47
N VAL A 100 21.07 18.46 -6.01
CA VAL A 100 19.73 18.35 -6.61
C VAL A 100 18.66 18.89 -5.66
N ARG A 101 17.54 19.32 -6.23
CA ARG A 101 16.32 19.64 -5.48
C ARG A 101 15.25 18.64 -5.85
N VAL A 102 14.66 17.98 -4.85
CA VAL A 102 13.70 16.90 -5.02
C VAL A 102 12.30 17.38 -4.69
N GLY A 103 11.32 17.00 -5.52
CA GLY A 103 9.89 17.21 -5.29
C GLY A 103 9.07 16.09 -5.94
N GLU A 104 7.84 15.81 -5.52
CA GLU A 104 7.13 16.35 -4.36
C GLU A 104 7.65 15.71 -3.05
N GLY A 105 8.09 16.53 -2.10
CA GLY A 105 8.93 16.11 -0.97
C GLY A 105 8.29 15.14 0.03
N ARG A 106 6.96 14.96 0.01
CA ARG A 106 6.24 14.00 0.86
C ARG A 106 6.05 12.67 0.15
N ALA A 107 5.45 12.71 -1.03
CA ALA A 107 5.20 11.53 -1.84
C ALA A 107 6.49 10.77 -2.20
N VAL A 108 7.62 11.46 -2.43
CA VAL A 108 8.92 10.80 -2.69
C VAL A 108 9.44 9.97 -1.51
N HIS A 109 8.94 10.24 -0.30
CA HIS A 109 9.17 9.44 0.91
C HIS A 109 8.00 8.50 1.25
N PHE A 110 7.04 8.33 0.34
CA PHE A 110 5.82 7.55 0.50
C PHE A 110 4.86 8.06 1.59
N GLU A 111 5.04 9.29 2.06
CA GLU A 111 4.05 9.90 2.95
C GLU A 111 2.74 10.15 2.18
N TYR A 112 1.64 9.63 2.73
CA TYR A 112 0.27 9.72 2.18
C TYR A 112 0.10 9.02 0.83
N VAL A 113 0.94 8.02 0.56
CA VAL A 113 0.85 7.20 -0.66
C VAL A 113 0.12 5.91 -0.35
N SER A 114 -0.96 5.65 -1.10
CA SER A 114 -1.66 4.37 -1.08
C SER A 114 -1.00 3.34 -1.99
N ASP A 115 -1.23 2.07 -1.71
CA ASP A 115 -0.91 1.01 -2.67
C ASP A 115 -1.83 1.08 -3.91
N GLY A 116 -1.48 0.33 -4.95
CA GLY A 116 -2.23 0.30 -6.22
C GLY A 116 -3.70 -0.09 -6.10
N ASP A 117 -4.06 -0.90 -5.10
CA ASP A 117 -5.44 -1.33 -4.84
C ASP A 117 -6.16 -0.43 -3.81
N ASN A 118 -5.44 0.54 -3.22
CA ASN A 118 -5.92 1.45 -2.19
C ASN A 118 -6.48 0.72 -0.94
N ALA A 119 -5.93 -0.45 -0.62
CA ALA A 119 -6.20 -1.21 0.58
C ALA A 119 -5.31 -0.76 1.76
N LEU A 120 -4.11 -0.28 1.45
CA LEU A 120 -3.11 0.19 2.40
C LEU A 120 -2.65 1.61 2.06
N VAL A 121 -2.25 2.36 3.09
CA VAL A 121 -1.66 3.69 2.96
C VAL A 121 -0.45 3.84 3.89
N CYS A 122 0.62 4.42 3.35
CA CYS A 122 1.78 4.85 4.14
C CYS A 122 1.54 6.26 4.68
N LEU A 123 1.65 6.45 5.99
CA LEU A 123 1.48 7.75 6.65
C LEU A 123 2.74 8.11 7.46
N PRO A 124 3.09 9.40 7.61
CA PRO A 124 4.21 9.82 8.47
C PRO A 124 4.13 9.21 9.87
N ALA A 125 5.21 8.60 10.35
CA ALA A 125 5.20 7.88 11.62
C ALA A 125 5.05 8.77 12.88
N ASP A 126 5.22 10.09 12.76
CA ASP A 126 5.03 11.06 13.84
C ASP A 126 3.62 11.68 13.87
N GLY A 127 2.72 11.22 12.99
CA GLY A 127 1.34 11.69 12.93
C GLY A 127 0.40 10.95 13.89
N GLU A 128 -0.66 11.65 14.31
CA GLU A 128 -1.80 11.07 15.00
C GLU A 128 -2.94 10.85 14.00
N TYR A 129 -3.33 9.60 13.81
CA TYR A 129 -4.35 9.22 12.83
C TYR A 129 -5.54 8.53 13.50
N PRO A 130 -6.76 8.71 12.96
CA PRO A 130 -7.96 8.06 13.48
C PRO A 130 -7.93 6.59 13.07
N ALA A 131 -7.18 5.77 13.81
CA ALA A 131 -7.05 4.34 13.58
C ALA A 131 -7.50 3.56 14.82
N GLU A 132 -8.10 2.40 14.59
CA GLU A 132 -8.45 1.47 15.65
C GLU A 132 -7.16 0.87 16.25
N PRO A 133 -6.86 1.02 17.56
CA PRO A 133 -5.70 0.38 18.19
C PRO A 133 -5.76 -1.14 18.03
N ASP A 134 -4.61 -1.82 18.01
CA ASP A 134 -4.46 -3.25 17.68
C ASP A 134 -4.85 -3.64 16.24
N CYS A 135 -5.62 -2.79 15.56
CA CYS A 135 -6.19 -3.06 14.26
C CYS A 135 -5.49 -2.26 13.15
N TRP A 136 -5.11 -1.01 13.43
CA TRP A 136 -4.43 -0.09 12.51
C TRP A 136 -5.16 0.15 11.19
N ARG A 137 -6.46 -0.12 11.18
CA ARG A 137 -7.38 0.34 10.15
C ARG A 137 -7.84 1.75 10.48
N LEU A 138 -7.80 2.61 9.47
CA LEU A 138 -8.32 3.96 9.58
C LEU A 138 -9.85 3.96 9.69
N THR A 139 -10.39 4.72 10.63
CA THR A 139 -11.85 4.93 10.77
C THR A 139 -12.37 5.97 9.79
N ASP A 140 -11.51 6.89 9.36
CA ASP A 140 -11.84 8.00 8.47
C ASP A 140 -10.77 8.17 7.39
N ALA A 141 -11.17 8.72 6.24
CA ALA A 141 -10.23 9.06 5.19
C ALA A 141 -9.28 10.17 5.67
N ILE A 142 -7.99 10.04 5.37
CA ILE A 142 -6.99 11.06 5.68
C ILE A 142 -7.03 12.15 4.63
N ALA A 143 -7.40 13.37 5.04
CA ALA A 143 -7.28 14.56 4.22
C ALA A 143 -5.91 15.21 4.45
N THR A 144 -5.24 15.60 3.37
CA THR A 144 -4.03 16.41 3.42
C THR A 144 -4.18 17.64 2.54
N THR A 145 -3.49 18.71 2.89
CA THR A 145 -3.32 19.86 1.99
C THR A 145 -2.44 19.46 0.81
N GLU A 146 -2.78 19.95 -0.38
CA GLU A 146 -2.00 19.78 -1.63
C GLU A 146 -0.81 20.75 -1.68
N GLU A 147 -0.01 20.79 -0.61
CA GLU A 147 1.15 21.65 -0.53
C GLU A 147 2.35 20.97 -1.22
N TYR A 148 2.82 21.57 -2.32
CA TYR A 148 4.01 21.11 -3.01
C TYR A 148 5.27 21.46 -2.21
N ARG A 149 5.91 20.45 -1.62
CA ARG A 149 7.14 20.61 -0.84
C ARG A 149 8.35 20.19 -1.66
N THR A 150 9.49 20.83 -1.42
CA THR A 150 10.78 20.44 -2.01
C THR A 150 11.87 20.50 -0.96
N PHE A 151 12.96 19.76 -1.18
CA PHE A 151 14.17 19.84 -0.36
C PHE A 151 15.40 19.61 -1.23
N ALA A 152 16.57 20.04 -0.75
CA ALA A 152 17.83 19.87 -1.46
C ALA A 152 18.61 18.67 -0.90
N LEU A 153 19.38 18.02 -1.76
CA LEU A 153 20.37 17.01 -1.41
C LEU A 153 21.70 17.37 -2.08
N ASP A 154 22.74 17.59 -1.29
CA ASP A 154 24.12 17.66 -1.77
C ASP A 154 24.58 16.31 -2.35
N PRO A 155 25.67 16.29 -3.14
CA PRO A 155 26.27 15.05 -3.63
C PRO A 155 26.59 14.09 -2.47
N GLY A 156 26.06 12.87 -2.53
CA GLY A 156 26.20 11.85 -1.50
C GLY A 156 25.33 12.06 -0.25
N GLU A 157 24.53 13.13 -0.18
CA GLU A 157 23.60 13.35 0.93
C GLU A 157 22.38 12.44 0.82
N SER A 158 21.88 12.00 1.98
CA SER A 158 20.67 11.21 2.10
C SER A 158 19.63 11.93 2.95
N SER A 159 18.36 11.86 2.53
CA SER A 159 17.21 12.18 3.38
C SER A 159 16.51 10.89 3.77
N GLU A 160 16.10 10.78 5.03
CA GLU A 160 15.40 9.62 5.57
C GLU A 160 14.09 10.04 6.22
N ARG A 161 13.04 9.23 6.05
CA ARG A 161 11.76 9.37 6.73
C ARG A 161 11.18 8.03 7.12
N LEU A 162 10.37 8.04 8.17
CA LEU A 162 9.64 6.87 8.64
C LEU A 162 8.18 7.01 8.22
N VAL A 163 7.63 5.93 7.66
CA VAL A 163 6.21 5.81 7.35
C VAL A 163 5.63 4.58 8.03
N ASP A 164 4.47 4.76 8.62
CA ASP A 164 3.68 3.74 9.27
C ASP A 164 2.60 3.25 8.29
N LEU A 165 2.32 1.95 8.31
CA LEU A 165 1.41 1.28 7.37
C LEU A 165 0.02 1.09 8.01
N TYR A 166 -1.01 1.58 7.34
CA TYR A 166 -2.39 1.50 7.80
C TYR A 166 -3.28 0.86 6.75
N ALA A 167 -4.31 0.13 7.16
CA ALA A 167 -5.41 -0.23 6.26
C ALA A 167 -6.34 0.96 6.03
N THR A 168 -6.83 1.10 4.81
CA THR A 168 -7.76 2.18 4.45
C THR A 168 -9.15 1.93 5.03
N PRO A 169 -9.99 2.99 5.15
CA PRO A 169 -11.35 2.82 5.65
C PRO A 169 -12.18 1.92 4.75
N GLY A 170 -12.90 0.97 5.35
CA GLY A 170 -13.79 0.05 4.64
C GLY A 170 -13.20 -1.33 4.36
N GLU A 171 -11.91 -1.54 4.62
CA GLU A 171 -11.31 -2.88 4.60
C GLU A 171 -11.93 -3.79 5.68
N ASP A 172 -12.21 -5.04 5.32
CA ASP A 172 -12.83 -6.02 6.23
C ASP A 172 -11.87 -6.50 7.33
N ALA A 173 -10.56 -6.44 7.05
CA ALA A 173 -9.49 -6.82 7.96
C ALA A 173 -8.80 -5.59 8.56
N CYS A 174 -8.21 -5.80 9.74
CA CYS A 174 -7.43 -4.78 10.45
C CYS A 174 -6.21 -4.32 9.64
N LEU A 175 -5.40 -5.28 9.22
CA LEU A 175 -4.43 -5.13 8.16
C LEU A 175 -4.67 -6.31 7.21
N PRO A 176 -5.11 -6.07 5.96
CA PRO A 176 -5.40 -7.16 5.04
C PRO A 176 -4.10 -7.88 4.65
N VAL A 177 -4.15 -9.21 4.64
CA VAL A 177 -3.03 -10.07 4.23
C VAL A 177 -2.97 -10.14 2.71
N GLY A 178 -1.75 -10.09 2.15
CA GLY A 178 -1.56 -10.05 0.71
C GLY A 178 -0.27 -9.36 0.30
N GLU A 179 -0.07 -9.24 -1.01
CA GLU A 179 1.00 -8.46 -1.60
C GLU A 179 0.46 -7.11 -2.07
N TYR A 180 1.17 -6.01 -1.74
CA TYR A 180 0.76 -4.65 -2.04
C TYR A 180 1.90 -3.86 -2.65
N ARG A 181 1.63 -3.18 -3.77
CA ARG A 181 2.61 -2.40 -4.54
C ARG A 181 2.41 -0.91 -4.30
N PHE A 182 3.45 -0.22 -3.82
CA PHE A 182 3.46 1.23 -3.59
C PHE A 182 4.32 1.95 -4.62
N GLU A 183 3.77 2.89 -5.38
CA GLU A 183 4.50 3.64 -6.41
C GLU A 183 4.52 5.13 -6.13
N THR A 184 5.64 5.78 -6.47
CA THR A 184 5.79 7.24 -6.40
C THR A 184 6.57 7.75 -7.61
N THR A 185 6.53 9.06 -7.83
CA THR A 185 7.37 9.73 -8.83
C THR A 185 8.42 10.57 -8.13
N VAL A 186 9.69 10.24 -8.33
CA VAL A 186 10.82 11.03 -7.88
C VAL A 186 11.12 12.08 -8.93
N SER A 187 10.96 13.37 -8.63
CA SER A 187 11.28 14.46 -9.55
C SER A 187 12.43 15.31 -9.04
N VAL A 188 13.36 15.63 -9.93
CA VAL A 188 14.32 16.71 -9.73
C VAL A 188 13.73 17.97 -10.34
N VAL A 189 13.67 19.03 -9.54
CA VAL A 189 13.03 20.30 -9.90
C VAL A 189 14.03 21.45 -9.94
N ALA A 190 13.64 22.52 -10.62
CA ALA A 190 14.32 23.80 -10.57
C ALA A 190 14.04 24.55 -9.27
N ASP A 191 14.73 25.70 -9.08
CA ASP A 191 14.59 26.49 -7.86
C ASP A 191 13.18 27.08 -7.67
N ASP A 192 12.44 27.25 -8.77
CA ASP A 192 11.05 27.67 -8.84
C ASP A 192 10.05 26.49 -8.80
N ALA A 193 10.53 25.29 -8.47
CA ALA A 193 9.77 24.04 -8.40
C ALA A 193 9.26 23.48 -9.74
N GLU A 194 9.71 24.02 -10.88
CA GLU A 194 9.38 23.44 -12.19
C GLU A 194 10.13 22.11 -12.39
N PRO A 195 9.45 21.02 -12.83
CA PRO A 195 10.10 19.74 -13.09
C PRO A 195 11.18 19.83 -14.18
N ARG A 196 12.37 19.31 -13.88
CA ARG A 196 13.46 19.16 -14.86
C ARG A 196 13.54 17.74 -15.40
N SER A 197 13.43 16.77 -14.49
CA SER A 197 13.42 15.35 -14.81
C SER A 197 12.65 14.59 -13.74
N SER A 198 12.15 13.41 -14.08
CA SER A 198 11.48 12.53 -13.14
C SER A 198 11.65 11.06 -13.52
N ALA A 199 11.51 10.20 -12.52
CA ALA A 199 11.46 8.75 -12.66
C ALA A 199 10.39 8.17 -11.73
N ALA A 200 9.69 7.14 -12.19
CA ALA A 200 8.84 6.33 -11.31
C ALA A 200 9.71 5.36 -10.51
N TRP A 201 9.32 5.12 -9.27
CA TRP A 201 9.94 4.11 -8.42
C TRP A 201 8.94 3.57 -7.42
N GLY A 202 9.12 2.31 -7.01
CA GLY A 202 8.44 1.80 -5.85
C GLY A 202 8.92 0.44 -5.38
N PHE A 203 8.14 -0.13 -4.46
CA PHE A 203 8.38 -1.42 -3.84
C PHE A 203 7.07 -2.20 -3.66
N SER A 204 7.19 -3.51 -3.45
CA SER A 204 6.12 -4.39 -3.00
C SER A 204 6.39 -4.87 -1.59
N VAL A 205 5.34 -4.91 -0.77
CA VAL A 205 5.35 -5.57 0.54
C VAL A 205 4.42 -6.76 0.56
N VAL A 206 4.70 -7.74 1.40
CA VAL A 206 3.77 -8.81 1.78
C VAL A 206 3.40 -8.66 3.25
N LEU A 207 2.12 -8.85 3.56
CA LEU A 207 1.58 -8.95 4.91
C LEU A 207 1.14 -10.39 5.19
N GLU A 208 1.78 -11.05 6.18
CA GLU A 208 1.53 -12.45 6.57
C GLU A 208 1.61 -12.74 8.08
#